data_AF-A0A3E0KKA8-F1
#
_entry.id   AF-A0A3E0KKA8-F1
#
_cell.length_a   1.000
_cell.length_b   1.000
_cell.length_c   1.000
_cell.angle_alpha   90.00
_cell.angle_beta   90.00
_cell.angle_gamma   90.00
#
_symmetry.space_group_name_H-M   'P 1'
#
loop_
_entity.id
_entity.type
_entity.pdbx_description
1 polymer ?
#
loop_
_entity_poly.entity_id
_entity_poly.type
_entity_poly.pdbx_seq_one_letter_code
_entity_poly.pdbx_strand_id
1 'polypeptide(L)'
;MGETTGDDAASPRRIGRGLVVLVGVGRDDDEDDARVLADKVVNLRIFEDDEGKMNRSLLEVGGSLLAVSQFTLYGDARRGRRPSFIGAAEPDRARRLFDRFVDEVWKLGVPVKTGWFQEHMHVEIHNDGPVTILLDTDKTF
;
A
#
# COMPACT_ATOMS: atom_id res chain seq x y z
N MET A 1 -0.24 -10.40 -8.77
CA MET A 1 -0.73 -9.47 -9.83
C MET A 1 -1.77 -8.57 -9.19
N GLY A 2 -1.93 -7.32 -9.65
CA GLY A 2 -2.89 -6.39 -9.06
C GLY A 2 -3.46 -5.40 -10.08
N GLU A 3 -4.71 -5.01 -9.89
CA GLU A 3 -5.40 -4.04 -10.72
C GLU A 3 -6.28 -3.09 -9.89
N THR A 4 -6.35 -1.82 -10.29
CA THR A 4 -7.49 -0.94 -9.97
C THR A 4 -8.28 -0.53 -11.20
N THR A 5 -9.61 -0.50 -11.07
CA THR A 5 -10.58 0.05 -12.03
C THR A 5 -11.47 1.07 -11.33
N GLY A 6 -11.51 2.30 -11.85
CA GLY A 6 -12.43 3.35 -11.37
C GLY A 6 -13.83 3.21 -11.99
N ASP A 7 -14.76 4.08 -11.58
CA ASP A 7 -16.07 4.18 -12.22
C ASP A 7 -15.95 4.73 -13.67
N ASP A 8 -16.95 4.45 -14.50
CA ASP A 8 -16.97 4.46 -15.98
C ASP A 8 -15.93 5.35 -16.72
N ALA A 9 -15.21 4.70 -17.66
CA ALA A 9 -14.27 5.21 -18.66
C ALA A 9 -12.79 5.41 -18.27
N ALA A 10 -12.41 5.18 -17.01
CA ALA A 10 -10.99 5.19 -16.63
C ALA A 10 -10.28 3.90 -17.10
N SER A 11 -9.16 4.03 -17.81
CA SER A 11 -8.38 2.85 -18.21
C SER A 11 -7.82 2.11 -16.98
N PRO A 12 -7.88 0.77 -16.97
CA PRO A 12 -7.37 -0.02 -15.86
C PRO A 12 -5.89 0.26 -15.56
N ARG A 13 -5.54 0.30 -14.28
CA ARG A 13 -4.14 0.43 -13.83
C ARG A 13 -3.70 -0.90 -13.24
N ARG A 14 -2.76 -1.56 -13.92
CA ARG A 14 -2.31 -2.92 -13.61
C ARG A 14 -0.82 -2.98 -13.28
N ILE A 15 -0.47 -3.94 -12.44
CA ILE A 15 0.91 -4.40 -12.20
C ILE A 15 1.02 -5.90 -12.44
N GLY A 16 2.23 -6.35 -12.79
CA GLY A 16 2.56 -7.77 -12.95
C GLY A 16 2.93 -8.44 -11.62
N ARG A 17 4.09 -9.10 -11.58
CA ARG A 17 4.69 -9.60 -10.33
C ARG A 17 5.02 -8.41 -9.43
N GLY A 18 4.64 -8.48 -8.16
CA GLY A 18 4.75 -7.31 -7.30
C GLY A 18 3.90 -7.36 -6.04
N LEU A 19 3.75 -6.19 -5.41
CA LEU A 19 2.93 -5.99 -4.22
C LEU A 19 1.74 -5.08 -4.53
N VAL A 20 0.56 -5.45 -4.03
CA VAL A 20 -0.53 -4.50 -3.83
C VAL A 20 -0.42 -3.99 -2.41
N VAL A 21 -0.34 -2.67 -2.24
CA VAL A 21 -0.17 -2.04 -0.93
C VAL A 21 -1.35 -1.11 -0.69
N LEU A 22 -2.17 -1.51 0.28
CA LEU A 22 -3.23 -0.66 0.83
C LEU A 22 -2.58 0.27 1.86
N VAL A 23 -2.56 1.58 1.56
CA VAL A 23 -1.84 2.57 2.37
C VAL A 23 -2.85 3.38 3.19
N GLY A 24 -2.79 3.24 4.51
CA GLY A 24 -3.49 4.10 5.45
C GLY A 24 -2.58 5.26 5.85
N VAL A 25 -3.17 6.44 6.06
CA VAL A 25 -2.44 7.58 6.62
C VAL A 25 -3.13 8.00 7.91
N GLY A 26 -2.37 8.03 9.00
CA GLY A 26 -2.79 8.41 10.34
C GLY A 26 -2.78 9.91 10.53
N ARG A 27 -3.60 10.37 11.48
CA ARG A 27 -3.73 11.81 11.79
C ARG A 27 -2.41 12.45 12.16
N ASP A 28 -1.53 11.69 12.79
CA ASP A 28 -0.30 12.19 13.39
C ASP A 28 0.94 11.91 12.50
N ASP A 29 0.81 11.12 11.43
CA ASP A 29 1.87 10.75 10.47
C ASP A 29 2.51 11.95 9.78
N ASP A 30 3.80 11.88 9.50
CA ASP A 30 4.55 12.89 8.75
C ASP A 30 5.28 12.34 7.50
N GLU A 31 6.12 13.17 6.88
CA GLU A 31 6.86 12.78 5.67
C GLU A 31 7.94 11.72 5.93
N ASP A 32 8.47 11.63 7.16
CA ASP A 32 9.43 10.59 7.53
C ASP A 32 8.72 9.24 7.66
N ASP A 33 7.51 9.20 8.20
CA ASP A 33 6.70 7.97 8.23
C ASP A 33 6.49 7.40 6.82
N ALA A 34 6.12 8.25 5.86
CA ALA A 34 5.97 7.86 4.46
C ALA A 34 7.28 7.29 3.88
N ARG A 35 8.43 7.91 4.21
CA ARG A 35 9.76 7.47 3.77
C ARG A 35 10.14 6.12 4.39
N VAL A 36 9.96 5.97 5.70
CA VAL A 36 10.27 4.74 6.45
C VAL A 36 9.40 3.59 5.97
N LEU A 37 8.10 3.84 5.74
CA LEU A 37 7.20 2.82 5.23
C LEU A 37 7.58 2.40 3.80
N ALA A 38 7.91 3.34 2.92
CA ALA A 38 8.37 3.04 1.55
C ALA A 38 9.62 2.15 1.57
N ASP A 39 10.65 2.52 2.34
CA ASP A 39 11.88 1.73 2.50
C ASP A 39 11.57 0.32 3.03
N LYS A 40 10.71 0.22 4.05
CA LYS A 40 10.32 -1.06 4.64
C LYS A 40 9.62 -1.96 3.63
N VAL A 41 8.67 -1.42 2.86
CA VAL A 41 7.87 -2.15 1.87
C VAL A 41 8.75 -2.72 0.76
N VAL A 42 9.64 -1.91 0.17
CA VAL A 42 10.43 -2.36 -0.99
C VAL A 42 11.52 -3.36 -0.63
N ASN A 43 12.02 -3.30 0.61
CA ASN A 43 13.08 -4.18 1.12
C ASN A 43 12.55 -5.40 1.88
N LEU A 44 11.24 -5.53 2.09
CA LEU A 44 10.68 -6.65 2.85
C LEU A 44 10.92 -7.98 2.13
N ARG A 45 11.55 -8.94 2.80
CA ARG A 45 11.95 -10.24 2.23
C ARG A 45 10.78 -11.23 2.25
N ILE A 46 9.85 -11.04 1.32
CA ILE A 46 8.59 -11.80 1.21
C ILE A 46 8.38 -12.41 -0.17
N PHE A 47 9.46 -12.63 -0.92
CA PHE A 47 9.43 -13.41 -2.15
C PHE A 47 10.38 -14.61 -2.03
N GLU A 48 10.03 -15.70 -2.68
CA GLU A 48 10.85 -16.91 -2.70
C GLU A 48 12.16 -16.70 -3.45
N ASP A 49 13.24 -17.25 -2.89
CA ASP A 49 14.51 -17.50 -3.56
C ASP A 49 14.48 -18.80 -4.37
N ASP A 50 15.62 -19.21 -4.91
CA ASP A 50 15.72 -20.41 -5.75
C ASP A 50 15.58 -21.72 -4.96
N GLU A 51 15.62 -21.66 -3.63
CA GLU A 51 15.35 -22.79 -2.72
C GLU A 51 13.89 -22.81 -2.22
N GLY A 52 13.04 -21.88 -2.67
CA GLY A 52 11.65 -21.76 -2.21
C GLY A 52 11.53 -21.12 -0.81
N LYS A 53 12.56 -20.41 -0.33
CA LYS A 53 12.52 -19.71 0.96
C LYS A 53 12.25 -18.22 0.76
N MET A 54 11.46 -17.64 1.66
CA MET A 54 11.09 -16.22 1.64
C MET A 54 12.27 -15.32 2.02
N ASN A 55 13.11 -15.01 1.03
CA ASN A 55 14.41 -14.38 1.22
C ASN A 55 14.68 -13.25 0.23
N ARG A 56 13.81 -12.99 -0.74
CA ARG A 56 13.97 -11.89 -1.69
C ARG A 56 12.97 -10.78 -1.40
N SER A 57 13.41 -9.56 -1.60
CA SER A 57 12.62 -8.34 -1.53
C SER A 57 11.98 -7.99 -2.87
N LEU A 58 11.09 -7.00 -2.88
CA LEU A 58 10.46 -6.50 -4.11
C LEU A 58 11.52 -5.99 -5.10
N LEU A 59 12.55 -5.31 -4.59
CA LEU A 59 13.71 -4.85 -5.38
C LEU A 59 14.46 -6.01 -6.01
N GLU A 60 14.79 -7.03 -5.23
CA GLU A 60 15.58 -8.18 -5.69
C GLU A 60 14.85 -9.02 -6.76
N VAL A 61 13.52 -9.06 -6.72
CA VAL A 61 12.73 -9.77 -7.75
C VAL A 61 12.38 -8.90 -8.96
N GLY A 62 12.81 -7.62 -8.98
CA GLY A 62 12.49 -6.68 -10.05
C GLY A 62 10.98 -6.47 -10.23
N GLY A 63 10.22 -6.55 -9.13
CA GLY A 63 8.77 -6.45 -9.16
C GLY A 63 8.28 -5.00 -9.24
N SER A 64 6.96 -4.84 -9.23
CA SER A 64 6.29 -3.53 -9.25
C SER A 64 5.32 -3.37 -8.08
N LEU A 65 4.88 -2.16 -7.80
CA LEU A 65 3.98 -1.85 -6.69
C LEU A 65 2.70 -1.19 -7.19
N LEU A 66 1.55 -1.60 -6.66
CA LEU A 66 0.26 -0.94 -6.84
C LEU A 66 -0.17 -0.36 -5.49
N ALA A 67 -0.06 0.96 -5.34
CA ALA A 67 -0.42 1.66 -4.12
C ALA A 67 -1.89 2.13 -4.20
N VAL A 68 -2.68 1.82 -3.18
CA VAL A 68 -4.08 2.23 -3.09
C VAL A 68 -4.31 2.89 -1.75
N SER A 69 -4.78 4.14 -1.75
CA SER A 69 -5.15 4.83 -0.52
C SER A 69 -6.34 4.14 0.15
N GLN A 70 -6.19 3.75 1.43
CA GLN A 70 -7.16 2.95 2.17
C GLN A 70 -7.32 3.45 3.61
N PHE A 71 -8.09 4.54 3.79
CA PHE A 71 -8.32 5.13 5.12
C PHE A 71 -8.99 4.16 6.12
N THR A 72 -9.72 3.15 5.63
CA THR A 72 -10.43 2.21 6.49
C THR A 72 -9.51 1.28 7.28
N LEU A 73 -8.20 1.29 7.00
CA LEU A 73 -7.22 0.59 7.85
C LEU A 73 -7.20 1.16 9.28
N TYR A 74 -7.61 2.41 9.48
CA TYR A 74 -7.83 3.02 10.81
C TYR A 74 -9.25 2.78 11.37
N GLY A 75 -10.02 1.85 10.77
CA GLY A 75 -11.36 1.52 11.22
C GLY A 75 -11.38 0.80 12.57
N ASP A 76 -11.74 1.50 13.64
CA ASP A 76 -11.97 0.91 14.96
C ASP A 76 -13.43 0.44 15.09
N ALA A 77 -13.63 -0.87 15.01
CA ALA A 77 -14.93 -1.53 15.16
C ALA A 77 -15.13 -2.19 16.54
N ARG A 78 -14.29 -1.89 17.55
CA ARG A 78 -14.37 -2.53 18.88
C ARG A 78 -15.64 -2.16 19.65
N ARG A 79 -16.28 -1.03 19.30
CA ARG A 79 -17.53 -0.57 19.93
C ARG A 79 -18.66 -0.48 18.90
N GLY A 80 -19.75 -1.20 19.15
CA GLY A 80 -20.96 -1.14 18.31
C GLY A 80 -20.80 -1.86 16.96
N ARG A 81 -21.55 -1.42 15.95
CA ARG A 81 -21.57 -2.03 14.59
C ARG A 81 -21.09 -1.10 13.48
N ARG A 82 -20.75 0.15 13.82
CA ARG A 82 -20.26 1.16 12.88
C ARG A 82 -18.82 1.49 13.24
N PRO A 83 -17.84 1.20 12.37
CA PRO A 83 -16.46 1.55 12.62
C PRO A 83 -16.29 3.06 12.79
N SER A 84 -15.40 3.44 13.70
CA SER A 84 -14.90 4.81 13.84
C SER A 84 -13.59 4.95 13.07
N PHE A 85 -13.34 6.11 12.44
CA PHE A 85 -12.12 6.38 11.66
C PHE A 85 -11.34 7.57 12.21
N ILE A 86 -11.51 7.89 13.50
CA ILE A 86 -10.90 9.06 14.16
C ILE A 86 -9.36 9.06 14.06
N GLY A 87 -8.74 7.89 13.90
CA GLY A 87 -7.29 7.77 13.73
C GLY A 87 -6.78 8.13 12.33
N ALA A 88 -7.64 8.17 11.31
CA ALA A 88 -7.24 8.50 9.94
C ALA A 88 -6.95 9.99 9.78
N ALA A 89 -6.02 10.33 8.90
CA ALA A 89 -5.77 11.70 8.47
C ALA A 89 -6.94 12.29 7.67
N GLU A 90 -7.08 13.62 7.77
CA GLU A 90 -7.94 14.39 6.87
C GLU A 90 -7.47 14.25 5.40
N PRO A 91 -8.38 14.34 4.42
CA PRO A 91 -8.09 14.03 3.01
C PRO A 91 -6.86 14.72 2.42
N ASP A 92 -6.68 16.02 2.69
CA ASP A 92 -5.56 16.77 2.12
C ASP A 92 -4.20 16.32 2.69
N ARG A 93 -4.14 15.97 3.98
CA ARG A 93 -2.93 15.42 4.61
C ARG A 93 -2.68 14.01 4.09
N ALA A 94 -3.72 13.18 4.05
CA ALA A 94 -3.66 11.82 3.52
C ALA A 94 -3.15 11.80 2.08
N ARG A 95 -3.63 12.69 1.21
CA ARG A 95 -3.18 12.79 -0.17
C ARG A 95 -1.70 13.14 -0.26
N ARG A 96 -1.25 14.17 0.47
CA ARG A 96 0.16 14.60 0.45
C ARG A 96 1.10 13.49 0.91
N LEU A 97 0.77 12.79 1.99
CA LEU A 97 1.61 11.72 2.53
C LEU A 97 1.55 10.45 1.67
N PHE A 98 0.41 10.14 1.08
CA PHE A 98 0.29 9.08 0.08
C PHE A 98 1.15 9.36 -1.16
N ASP A 99 1.07 10.57 -1.72
CA ASP A 99 1.89 10.99 -2.86
C ASP A 99 3.39 10.97 -2.50
N ARG A 100 3.74 11.35 -1.26
CA ARG A 100 5.09 11.24 -0.71
C ARG A 100 5.57 9.79 -0.66
N PHE A 101 4.76 8.87 -0.14
CA PHE A 101 5.08 7.44 -0.12
C PHE A 101 5.34 6.90 -1.53
N VAL A 102 4.48 7.25 -2.50
CA VAL A 102 4.63 6.83 -3.91
C VAL A 102 5.93 7.36 -4.53
N ASP A 103 6.27 8.63 -4.27
CA ASP A 103 7.51 9.24 -4.75
C ASP A 103 8.76 8.56 -4.15
N GLU A 104 8.74 8.24 -2.85
CA GLU A 104 9.84 7.52 -2.19
C GLU A 104 10.00 6.09 -2.73
N VAL A 105 8.91 5.35 -2.98
CA VAL A 105 8.97 4.04 -3.65
C VAL A 105 9.61 4.15 -5.04
N TRP A 106 9.24 5.18 -5.80
CA TRP A 106 9.80 5.41 -7.13
C TRP A 106 11.30 5.73 -7.09
N LYS A 107 11.73 6.59 -6.14
CA LYS A 107 13.15 6.93 -5.92
C LYS A 107 14.00 5.72 -5.53
N LEU A 108 13.42 4.74 -4.84
CA LEU A 108 14.07 3.48 -4.48
C LEU A 108 14.21 2.52 -5.68
N GLY A 109 13.70 2.90 -6.86
CA GLY A 109 13.87 2.15 -8.11
C GLY A 109 12.75 1.13 -8.38
N VAL A 110 11.64 1.19 -7.64
CA VAL A 110 10.49 0.30 -7.87
C VAL A 110 9.46 0.99 -8.78
N PRO A 111 9.10 0.39 -9.93
CA PRO A 111 7.97 0.86 -10.72
C PRO A 111 6.67 0.82 -9.90
N VAL A 112 6.05 1.99 -9.73
CA VAL A 112 4.82 2.13 -8.95
C VAL A 112 3.67 2.61 -9.82
N LYS A 113 2.49 2.00 -9.61
CA LYS A 113 1.19 2.46 -10.08
C LYS A 113 0.34 2.81 -8.87
N THR A 114 -0.62 3.71 -9.06
CA THR A 114 -1.56 4.11 -8.01
C THR A 114 -2.99 3.86 -8.46
N GLY A 115 -3.92 3.69 -7.52
CA GLY A 115 -5.36 3.86 -7.77
C GLY A 115 -5.75 5.33 -7.98
N TRP A 116 -7.03 5.64 -7.75
CA TRP A 116 -7.55 7.01 -7.81
C TRP A 116 -7.91 7.50 -6.41
N PHE A 117 -7.23 8.55 -5.95
CA PHE A 117 -7.44 9.07 -4.59
C PHE A 117 -8.86 9.65 -4.44
N GLN A 118 -9.57 9.30 -3.36
CA GLN A 118 -10.96 9.72 -3.10
C GLN A 118 -12.00 9.33 -4.17
N GLU A 119 -11.69 8.35 -5.00
CA GLU A 119 -12.64 7.81 -5.97
C GLU A 119 -13.09 6.41 -5.57
N HIS A 120 -14.32 6.06 -5.95
CA HIS A 120 -14.76 4.68 -5.89
C HIS A 120 -13.97 3.85 -6.91
N MET A 121 -13.51 2.68 -6.49
CA MET A 121 -12.75 1.78 -7.35
C MET A 121 -12.93 0.33 -6.94
N HIS A 122 -12.80 -0.54 -7.93
CA HIS A 122 -12.57 -1.97 -7.72
C HIS A 122 -11.08 -2.24 -7.70
N VAL A 123 -10.63 -3.03 -6.71
CA VAL A 123 -9.24 -3.49 -6.59
C VAL A 123 -9.23 -5.00 -6.73
N GLU A 124 -8.63 -5.50 -7.80
CA GLU A 124 -8.43 -6.93 -8.03
C GLU A 124 -7.04 -7.33 -7.52
N ILE A 125 -7.00 -8.28 -6.59
CA ILE A 125 -5.76 -8.75 -5.98
C ILE A 125 -5.64 -10.25 -6.19
N HIS A 126 -4.67 -10.66 -6.99
CA HIS A 126 -4.29 -12.07 -7.13
C HIS A 126 -3.16 -12.32 -6.14
N ASN A 127 -3.54 -12.68 -4.91
CA ASN A 127 -2.63 -12.85 -3.79
C ASN A 127 -1.92 -14.22 -3.88
N ASP A 128 -0.69 -14.19 -4.36
CA ASP A 128 0.16 -15.37 -4.55
C ASP A 128 0.74 -15.84 -3.20
N GLY A 129 0.51 -17.10 -2.84
CA GLY A 129 0.80 -17.66 -1.52
C GLY A 129 -0.42 -18.29 -0.83
N PRO A 130 -1.34 -17.50 -0.23
CA PRO A 130 -1.32 -16.05 -0.12
C PRO A 130 -0.39 -15.55 1.00
N VAL A 131 0.21 -14.37 0.79
CA VAL A 131 1.07 -13.68 1.76
C VAL A 131 0.50 -12.29 2.03
N THR A 132 0.18 -12.01 3.29
CA THR A 132 -0.33 -10.70 3.72
C THR A 132 0.43 -10.26 4.95
N ILE A 133 1.06 -9.08 4.87
CA ILE A 133 1.83 -8.51 5.96
C ILE A 133 1.23 -7.16 6.33
N LEU A 134 0.97 -6.96 7.61
CA LEU A 134 0.64 -5.65 8.14
C LEU A 134 1.94 -4.93 8.49
N LEU A 135 2.04 -3.65 8.15
CA LEU A 135 3.17 -2.79 8.50
C LEU A 135 2.63 -1.48 9.09
N ASP A 136 3.26 -1.01 10.14
CA ASP A 136 2.92 0.24 10.83
C ASP A 136 4.20 0.89 11.35
N THR A 137 4.34 2.19 11.10
CA THR A 137 5.51 2.98 11.53
C THR A 137 5.50 3.19 13.05
N ASP A 138 4.32 3.18 13.68
CA ASP A 138 4.15 3.25 15.14
C ASP A 138 4.37 1.90 15.84
N LYS A 139 4.51 0.81 15.08
CA LYS A 139 4.73 -0.56 15.57
C LYS A 139 3.65 -1.04 16.54
N THR A 140 2.38 -0.74 16.24
CA THR A 140 1.27 -1.08 17.13
C THR A 140 0.76 -2.52 17.00
N PHE A 141 1.31 -3.29 16.05
CA PHE A 141 1.05 -4.72 15.85
C PHE A 141 2.29 -5.47 15.35
#